data_AF-A0A062UW29-F1
#
_entry.id   AF-A0A062UW29-F1
#
_cell.length_a   1.000
_cell.length_b   1.000
_cell.length_c   1.000
_cell.angle_alpha   90.00
_cell.angle_beta   90.00
_cell.angle_gamma   90.00
#
_symmetry.space_group_name_H-M   'P 1'
#
loop_
_entity.id
_entity.type
_entity.pdbx_description
1 polymer ?
#
loop_
_entity_poly.entity_id
_entity_poly.type
_entity_poly.pdbx_seq_one_letter_code
_entity_poly.pdbx_strand_id
1 'polypeptide(L)'
;MENVEPRTVQVRIIVSKGEESVRRRALLSGIIKTDDELIVDDEVTGEVNLVRVTSIEVRDKRMDSAAAEDIKTIWARAIDEVIVKIAVSHRELTESIEMRVAGDREFVIGEKIQVNNRELRIKRIKIRDGGFKSRKGIAVKAKDIKRIYADPGIREPRRISKSRGERVVIKKRESVWSLKHKGTG
;
A
#
# COMPACT_ATOMS: atom_id res chain seq x y z
N MET A 1 41.13 -12.61 19.33
CA MET A 1 40.20 -12.88 18.21
C MET A 1 40.26 -11.67 17.32
N GLU A 2 40.80 -11.83 16.11
CA GLU A 2 40.95 -10.74 15.15
C GLU A 2 39.56 -10.28 14.72
N ASN A 3 39.27 -9.00 14.95
CA ASN A 3 37.97 -8.40 14.65
C ASN A 3 37.93 -8.14 13.14
N VAL A 4 37.55 -9.16 12.35
CA VAL A 4 37.36 -9.01 10.91
C VAL A 4 36.14 -8.14 10.72
N GLU A 5 36.35 -6.85 10.45
CA GLU A 5 35.25 -5.98 10.03
C GLU A 5 34.59 -6.58 8.79
N PRO A 6 33.25 -6.69 8.77
CA PRO A 6 32.55 -7.30 7.65
C PRO A 6 32.86 -6.47 6.40
N ARG A 7 33.43 -7.11 5.38
CA ARG A 7 33.81 -6.45 4.13
C ARG A 7 32.58 -5.83 3.49
N THR A 8 32.62 -4.51 3.33
CA THR A 8 31.59 -3.75 2.65
C THR A 8 31.86 -3.75 1.15
N VAL A 9 30.86 -4.14 0.37
CA VAL A 9 30.92 -4.20 -1.09
C VAL A 9 29.81 -3.36 -1.70
N GLN A 10 30.09 -2.78 -2.87
CA GLN A 10 29.10 -1.98 -3.58
C GLN A 10 28.19 -2.87 -4.43
N VAL A 11 26.93 -3.00 -4.01
CA VAL A 11 25.93 -3.87 -4.64
C VAL A 11 24.95 -3.05 -5.48
N ARG A 12 24.59 -3.54 -6.66
CA ARG A 12 23.53 -2.94 -7.48
C ARG A 12 22.16 -3.20 -6.87
N ILE A 13 21.35 -2.14 -6.76
CA ILE A 13 19.96 -2.23 -6.31
C ILE A 13 19.05 -1.61 -7.36
N ILE A 14 17.98 -2.30 -7.72
CA ILE A 14 16.90 -1.77 -8.53
C ILE A 14 15.71 -1.50 -7.62
N VAL A 15 15.37 -0.22 -7.46
CA VAL A 15 14.30 0.23 -6.57
C VAL A 15 13.06 0.55 -7.40
N SER A 16 11.97 -0.19 -7.17
CA SER A 16 10.66 0.13 -7.73
C SER A 16 9.92 1.15 -6.85
N LYS A 17 9.49 2.26 -7.45
CA LYS A 17 8.74 3.35 -6.81
C LYS A 17 7.50 3.65 -7.64
N GLY A 18 6.34 3.13 -7.20
CA GLY A 18 5.11 3.20 -7.98
C GLY A 18 5.24 2.44 -9.31
N GLU A 19 5.17 3.17 -10.43
CA GLU A 19 5.30 2.62 -11.78
C GLU A 19 6.73 2.75 -12.34
N GLU A 20 7.61 3.46 -11.63
CA GLU A 20 8.98 3.71 -12.04
C GLU A 20 9.95 2.74 -11.36
N SER A 21 11.10 2.51 -12.00
CA SER A 21 12.20 1.77 -11.40
C SER A 21 13.51 2.51 -11.62
N VAL A 22 14.27 2.68 -10.55
CA VAL A 22 15.52 3.43 -10.54
C VAL A 22 16.67 2.48 -10.20
N ARG A 23 17.76 2.56 -10.97
CA ARG A 23 19.00 1.85 -10.65
C ARG A 23 19.81 2.65 -9.64
N ARG A 24 20.25 2.00 -8.58
CA ARG A 24 21.08 2.56 -7.50
C ARG A 24 22.20 1.58 -7.14
N ARG A 25 23.11 2.05 -6.30
CA ARG A 25 24.15 1.22 -5.67
C ARG A 25 24.14 1.50 -4.18
N ALA A 26 24.39 0.48 -3.36
CA ALA A 26 24.54 0.64 -1.93
C ALA A 26 25.76 -0.14 -1.44
N LEU A 27 26.40 0.37 -0.40
CA LEU A 27 27.45 -0.30 0.32
C LEU A 27 26.83 -1.26 1.33
N LEU A 28 26.98 -2.56 1.11
CA LEU A 28 26.38 -3.62 1.93
C LEU A 28 27.44 -4.59 2.42
N SER A 29 27.17 -5.23 3.56
CA SER A 29 28.00 -6.29 4.13
C SER A 29 27.13 -7.37 4.77
N GLY A 30 27.71 -8.53 5.05
CA GLY A 30 27.00 -9.64 5.69
C GLY A 30 25.99 -10.36 4.77
N ILE A 31 25.00 -11.01 5.37
CA ILE A 31 23.94 -11.74 4.66
C ILE A 31 22.73 -10.83 4.49
N ILE A 32 22.28 -10.66 3.24
CA ILE A 32 21.04 -9.97 2.90
C ILE A 32 19.95 -11.02 2.64
N LYS A 33 18.72 -10.75 3.08
CA LYS A 33 17.55 -11.61 2.91
C LYS A 33 16.41 -10.89 2.22
N THR A 34 15.50 -11.64 1.61
CA THR A 34 14.19 -11.14 1.25
C THR A 34 13.46 -10.63 2.49
N ASP A 35 12.66 -9.59 2.32
CA ASP A 35 12.00 -8.80 3.36
C ASP A 35 12.89 -7.92 4.25
N ASP A 36 14.23 -7.95 4.10
CA ASP A 36 15.10 -6.98 4.78
C ASP A 36 14.76 -5.55 4.34
N GLU A 37 14.79 -4.62 5.30
CA GLU A 37 14.64 -3.19 5.04
C GLU A 37 16.01 -2.52 5.02
N LEU A 38 16.31 -1.80 3.93
CA LEU A 38 17.60 -1.17 3.68
C LEU A 38 17.38 0.33 3.44
N ILE A 39 18.35 1.14 3.85
CA ILE A 39 18.43 2.53 3.45
C ILE A 39 19.30 2.60 2.20
N VAL A 40 18.79 3.22 1.14
CA VAL A 40 19.49 3.36 -0.13
C VAL A 40 19.51 4.82 -0.51
N ASP A 41 20.72 5.35 -0.64
CA ASP A 41 20.96 6.75 -0.95
C ASP A 41 21.10 6.94 -2.47
N ASP A 42 20.70 8.12 -2.96
CA ASP A 42 21.10 8.67 -4.24
C ASP A 42 22.29 9.58 -4.05
N GLU A 43 23.49 9.15 -4.43
CA GLU A 43 24.65 10.03 -4.40
C GLU A 43 24.53 11.22 -5.37
N VAL A 44 23.66 11.13 -6.39
CA VAL A 44 23.48 12.19 -7.40
C VAL A 44 22.44 13.22 -6.95
N THR A 45 21.30 12.77 -6.41
CA THR A 45 20.20 13.66 -6.02
C THR A 45 20.15 13.98 -4.53
N GLY A 46 20.89 13.24 -3.69
CA GLY A 46 20.81 13.31 -2.24
C GLY A 46 19.53 12.68 -1.65
N GLU A 47 18.69 12.04 -2.47
CA GLU A 47 17.48 11.36 -2.00
C GLU A 47 17.83 10.09 -1.23
N VAL A 48 17.24 9.93 -0.04
CA VAL A 48 17.37 8.72 0.78
C VAL A 48 16.05 7.96 0.74
N ASN A 49 16.08 6.69 0.33
CA ASN A 49 14.89 5.84 0.29
C ASN A 49 15.02 4.69 1.29
N LEU A 50 13.97 4.50 2.10
CA LEU A 50 13.78 3.24 2.82
C LEU A 50 13.16 2.24 1.85
N VAL A 51 13.84 1.11 1.62
CA VAL A 51 13.40 0.08 0.68
C VAL A 51 13.28 -1.27 1.37
N ARG A 52 12.39 -2.14 0.87
CA ARG A 52 12.34 -3.56 1.26
C ARG A 52 12.82 -4.44 0.12
N VAL A 53 13.71 -5.38 0.43
CA VAL A 53 14.21 -6.38 -0.51
C VAL A 53 13.08 -7.33 -0.91
N THR A 54 12.83 -7.44 -2.21
CA THR A 54 11.79 -8.31 -2.77
C THR A 54 12.36 -9.52 -3.52
N SER A 55 13.61 -9.44 -3.97
CA SER A 55 14.32 -10.56 -4.61
C SER A 55 15.82 -10.30 -4.60
N ILE A 56 16.60 -11.36 -4.45
CA ILE A 56 18.06 -11.31 -4.53
C ILE A 56 18.51 -12.17 -5.71
N GLU A 57 19.32 -11.61 -6.60
CA GLU A 57 19.91 -12.32 -7.73
C GLU A 57 21.39 -12.60 -7.47
N VAL A 58 21.75 -13.89 -7.51
CA VAL A 58 23.11 -14.40 -7.43
C VAL A 58 23.39 -15.10 -8.77
N ARG A 59 24.34 -14.55 -9.54
CA ARG A 59 24.60 -14.97 -10.93
C ARG A 59 23.32 -14.90 -11.79
N ASP A 60 22.71 -16.04 -12.10
CA ASP A 60 21.50 -16.15 -12.92
C ASP A 60 20.37 -16.87 -12.18
N LYS A 61 20.41 -16.89 -10.84
CA LYS A 61 19.39 -17.51 -9.97
C LYS A 61 18.88 -16.52 -8.94
N ARG A 62 17.62 -16.69 -8.54
CA ARG A 62 17.00 -15.96 -7.42
C ARG A 62 17.12 -16.76 -6.14
N MET A 63 17.50 -16.09 -5.06
CA MET A 63 17.69 -16.67 -3.73
C MET A 63 16.91 -15.86 -2.70
N ASP A 64 16.51 -16.52 -1.61
CA ASP A 64 15.89 -15.85 -0.46
C ASP A 64 16.92 -15.14 0.42
N SER A 65 18.20 -15.53 0.34
CA SER A 65 19.29 -14.88 1.04
C SER A 65 20.64 -15.10 0.34
N ALA A 66 21.57 -14.16 0.48
CA ALA A 66 22.93 -14.30 -0.02
C ALA A 66 23.91 -13.39 0.73
N ALA A 67 25.21 -13.74 0.72
CA ALA A 67 26.25 -12.83 1.18
C ALA A 67 26.37 -11.64 0.22
N ALA A 68 26.58 -10.43 0.75
CA ALA A 68 26.65 -9.21 -0.04
C ALA A 68 27.64 -9.30 -1.21
N GLU A 69 28.76 -10.00 -1.01
CA GLU A 69 29.81 -10.24 -2.01
C GLU A 69 29.39 -11.15 -3.18
N ASP A 70 28.39 -12.01 -2.99
CA ASP A 70 27.86 -12.89 -4.03
C ASP A 70 26.70 -12.26 -4.82
N ILE A 71 26.14 -11.16 -4.33
CA ILE A 71 24.94 -10.55 -4.91
C ILE A 71 25.29 -9.77 -6.17
N LYS A 72 24.63 -10.14 -7.27
CA LYS A 72 24.69 -9.42 -8.55
C LYS A 72 23.74 -8.23 -8.55
N THR A 73 22.50 -8.46 -8.11
CA THR A 73 21.43 -7.44 -8.09
C THR A 73 20.47 -7.71 -6.94
N ILE A 74 20.11 -6.65 -6.21
CA ILE A 74 18.96 -6.64 -5.31
C ILE A 74 17.80 -5.97 -6.03
N TRP A 75 16.64 -6.61 -6.00
CA TRP A 75 15.38 -5.96 -6.34
C TRP A 75 14.72 -5.53 -5.04
N ALA A 76 14.32 -4.26 -4.99
CA ALA A 76 13.71 -3.68 -3.82
C ALA A 76 12.55 -2.79 -4.20
N ARG A 77 11.68 -2.53 -3.23
CA ARG A 77 10.55 -1.62 -3.38
C ARG A 77 10.68 -0.50 -2.36
N ALA A 78 10.45 0.73 -2.77
CA ALA A 78 10.33 1.86 -1.84
C ALA A 78 9.18 1.62 -0.84
N ILE A 79 9.46 1.84 0.43
CA ILE A 79 8.52 1.65 1.56
C ILE A 79 8.45 2.87 2.49
N ASP A 80 9.19 3.93 2.21
CA ASP A 80 9.10 5.24 2.86
C ASP A 80 7.76 5.92 2.55
N GLU A 81 7.40 6.00 1.27
CA GLU A 81 6.14 6.51 0.77
C GLU A 81 5.52 5.51 -0.22
N VAL A 82 4.24 5.18 -0.02
CA VAL A 82 3.56 4.16 -0.81
C VAL A 82 2.19 4.61 -1.29
N ILE A 83 1.78 4.05 -2.42
CA ILE A 83 0.42 4.20 -2.95
C ILE A 83 -0.44 3.05 -2.43
N VAL A 84 -1.41 3.39 -1.59
CA VAL A 84 -2.43 2.45 -1.09
C VAL A 84 -3.63 2.48 -2.01
N LYS A 85 -3.96 1.33 -2.60
CA LYS A 85 -5.17 1.16 -3.42
C LYS A 85 -6.37 0.83 -2.53
N ILE A 86 -7.48 1.52 -2.74
CA ILE A 86 -8.71 1.39 -1.96
C ILE A 86 -9.83 1.01 -2.93
N ALA A 87 -10.41 -0.17 -2.75
CA ALA A 87 -11.64 -0.57 -3.42
C ALA A 87 -12.84 -0.19 -2.55
N VAL A 88 -13.68 0.72 -3.04
CA VAL A 88 -14.86 1.20 -2.35
C VAL A 88 -16.09 0.53 -2.94
N SER A 89 -16.74 -0.31 -2.16
CA SER A 89 -17.95 -1.02 -2.59
C SER A 89 -19.20 -0.20 -2.27
N HIS A 90 -19.98 0.12 -3.31
CA HIS A 90 -21.26 0.82 -3.27
C HIS A 90 -22.34 -0.07 -3.91
N ARG A 91 -23.07 -0.84 -3.10
CA ARG A 91 -24.08 -1.80 -3.58
C ARG A 91 -23.47 -2.78 -4.60
N GLU A 92 -23.75 -2.60 -5.89
CA GLU A 92 -23.27 -3.44 -7.00
C GLU A 92 -22.04 -2.85 -7.72
N LEU A 93 -21.65 -1.62 -7.40
CA LEU A 93 -20.52 -0.93 -8.02
C LEU A 93 -19.29 -0.95 -7.10
N THR A 94 -18.09 -1.04 -7.68
CA THR A 94 -16.82 -0.88 -6.96
C THR A 94 -15.97 0.18 -7.65
N GLU A 95 -15.67 1.25 -6.91
CA GLU A 95 -14.74 2.31 -7.34
C GLU A 95 -13.33 1.99 -6.81
N SER A 96 -12.29 2.26 -7.60
CA SER A 96 -10.89 2.16 -7.15
C SER A 96 -10.33 3.56 -6.95
N ILE A 97 -9.83 3.83 -5.75
CA ILE A 97 -9.19 5.09 -5.36
C ILE A 97 -7.76 4.79 -4.93
N GLU A 98 -6.84 5.70 -5.19
CA GLU A 98 -5.46 5.59 -4.73
C GLU A 98 -5.14 6.73 -3.74
N MET A 99 -4.32 6.43 -2.74
CA MET A 99 -3.88 7.39 -1.73
C MET A 99 -2.39 7.21 -1.47
N ARG A 100 -1.62 8.28 -1.65
CA ARG A 100 -0.20 8.34 -1.33
C ARG A 100 -0.03 8.66 0.16
N VAL A 101 0.74 7.83 0.87
CA VAL A 101 0.93 7.92 2.33
C VAL A 101 2.33 7.45 2.73
N ALA A 102 2.79 7.88 3.90
CA ALA A 102 3.96 7.28 4.54
C ALA A 102 3.75 5.77 4.76
N GLY A 103 4.78 4.97 4.54
CA GLY A 103 4.70 3.52 4.59
C GLY A 103 4.45 2.96 5.99
N ASP A 104 4.82 3.69 7.03
CA ASP A 104 4.58 3.33 8.43
C ASP A 104 3.16 3.69 8.92
N ARG A 105 2.42 4.54 8.18
CA ARG A 105 1.03 4.89 8.50
C ARG A 105 0.19 3.63 8.64
N GLU A 106 -0.51 3.51 9.75
CA GLU A 106 -1.38 2.36 10.02
C GLU A 106 -2.81 2.58 9.53
N PHE A 107 -3.42 1.49 9.08
CA PHE A 107 -4.83 1.40 8.72
C PHE A 107 -5.49 0.35 9.59
N VAL A 108 -6.50 0.76 10.35
CA VAL A 108 -7.18 -0.11 11.31
C VAL A 108 -8.50 -0.60 10.76
N ILE A 109 -8.70 -1.92 10.77
CA ILE A 109 -9.95 -2.52 10.27
C ILE A 109 -11.12 -2.14 11.18
N GLY A 110 -12.20 -1.63 10.57
CA GLY A 110 -13.40 -1.16 11.26
C GLY A 110 -13.41 0.35 11.52
N GLU A 111 -12.26 1.01 11.42
CA GLU A 111 -12.16 2.46 11.52
C GLU A 111 -12.46 3.15 10.20
N LYS A 112 -12.58 4.48 10.27
CA LYS A 112 -12.87 5.33 9.13
C LYS A 112 -11.59 6.04 8.67
N ILE A 113 -11.46 6.21 7.36
CA ILE A 113 -10.40 6.96 6.71
C ILE A 113 -11.00 8.08 5.87
N GLN A 114 -10.28 9.19 5.79
CA GLN A 114 -10.61 10.30 4.90
C GLN A 114 -9.80 10.17 3.61
N VAL A 115 -10.47 10.11 2.46
CA VAL A 115 -9.83 10.13 1.14
C VAL A 115 -10.70 10.95 0.18
N ASN A 116 -10.11 11.89 -0.57
CA ASN A 116 -10.82 12.74 -1.53
C ASN A 116 -12.11 13.40 -0.96
N ASN A 117 -12.04 13.91 0.28
CA ASN A 117 -13.15 14.51 1.03
C ASN A 117 -14.33 13.54 1.29
N ARG A 118 -14.08 12.23 1.27
CA ARG A 118 -15.04 11.18 1.61
C ARG A 118 -14.56 10.41 2.84
N GLU A 119 -15.49 10.12 3.73
CA GLU A 119 -15.26 9.24 4.85
C GLU A 119 -15.63 7.79 4.46
N LEU A 120 -14.66 6.88 4.56
CA LEU A 120 -14.81 5.48 4.19
C LEU A 120 -14.46 4.58 5.37
N ARG A 121 -15.26 3.55 5.63
CA ARG A 121 -14.97 2.58 6.69
C ARG A 121 -14.25 1.36 6.12
N ILE A 122 -13.12 1.02 6.73
CA ILE A 122 -12.31 -0.14 6.35
C ILE A 122 -13.03 -1.44 6.76
N LYS A 123 -13.17 -2.35 5.80
CA LYS A 123 -13.83 -3.66 5.99
C LYS A 123 -12.85 -4.82 6.08
N ARG A 124 -11.83 -4.80 5.22
CA ARG A 124 -10.75 -5.79 5.20
C ARG A 124 -9.57 -5.24 4.43
N ILE A 125 -8.39 -5.79 4.69
CA ILE A 125 -7.14 -5.40 4.06
C ILE A 125 -6.53 -6.66 3.44
N LYS A 126 -6.15 -6.58 2.16
CA LYS A 126 -5.31 -7.59 1.49
C LYS A 126 -3.85 -7.23 1.73
N ILE A 127 -3.10 -8.14 2.34
CA ILE A 127 -1.65 -8.01 2.55
C ILE A 127 -0.92 -8.31 1.23
N ARG A 128 0.17 -7.61 0.95
CA ARG A 128 0.96 -7.72 -0.30
C ARG A 128 1.38 -9.15 -0.59
N ASP A 129 2.05 -9.77 0.37
CA ASP A 129 2.62 -11.11 0.28
C ASP A 129 1.87 -12.09 1.20
N GLY A 130 0.58 -11.84 1.44
CA GLY A 130 -0.21 -12.61 2.39
C GLY A 130 -1.71 -12.66 2.09
N GLY A 131 -2.46 -13.16 3.08
CA GLY A 131 -3.91 -13.30 3.02
C GLY A 131 -4.70 -12.00 3.22
N PHE A 132 -6.00 -12.16 3.49
CA PHE A 132 -6.85 -11.06 3.94
C PHE A 132 -6.84 -10.97 5.47
N LYS A 133 -6.85 -9.75 6.00
CA LYS A 133 -7.21 -9.44 7.38
C LYS A 133 -8.60 -8.81 7.37
N SER A 134 -9.50 -9.30 8.22
CA SER A 134 -10.90 -8.83 8.31
C SER A 134 -11.40 -8.63 9.74
N ARG A 135 -10.64 -9.10 10.75
CA ARG A 135 -10.96 -8.88 12.16
C ARG A 135 -10.82 -7.39 12.47
N LYS A 136 -11.85 -6.81 13.12
CA LYS A 136 -11.82 -5.40 13.56
C LYS A 136 -10.70 -5.16 14.57
N GLY A 137 -10.17 -3.94 14.58
CA GLY A 137 -9.10 -3.51 15.46
C GLY A 137 -7.69 -3.96 15.04
N ILE A 138 -7.57 -4.74 13.96
CA ILE A 138 -6.25 -5.08 13.40
C ILE A 138 -5.72 -3.86 12.65
N ALA A 139 -4.58 -3.34 13.11
CA ALA A 139 -3.77 -2.33 12.42
C ALA A 139 -2.82 -3.00 11.41
N VAL A 140 -2.65 -2.37 10.24
CA VAL A 140 -1.69 -2.79 9.21
C VAL A 140 -0.97 -1.56 8.68
N LYS A 141 0.36 -1.60 8.61
CA LYS A 141 1.18 -0.53 8.03
C LYS A 141 0.98 -0.43 6.52
N ALA A 142 0.93 0.79 5.99
CA ALA A 142 0.69 1.06 4.57
C ALA A 142 1.63 0.29 3.64
N LYS A 143 2.91 0.17 4.02
CA LYS A 143 3.94 -0.54 3.24
C LYS A 143 3.61 -2.01 3.00
N ASP A 144 2.80 -2.63 3.86
CA ASP A 144 2.42 -4.05 3.77
C ASP A 144 1.07 -4.26 3.04
N ILE A 145 0.36 -3.17 2.72
CA ILE A 145 -0.96 -3.24 2.12
C ILE A 145 -0.86 -3.41 0.60
N LYS A 146 -1.57 -4.42 0.08
CA LYS A 146 -1.87 -4.55 -1.36
C LYS A 146 -3.08 -3.72 -1.75
N ARG A 147 -4.15 -3.84 -0.96
CA ARG A 147 -5.43 -3.16 -1.21
C ARG A 147 -6.28 -3.11 0.06
N ILE A 148 -6.88 -1.96 0.32
CA ILE A 148 -7.94 -1.77 1.32
C ILE A 148 -9.28 -1.98 0.63
N TYR A 149 -10.21 -2.64 1.32
CA TYR A 149 -11.60 -2.74 0.92
C TYR A 149 -12.44 -1.96 1.91
N ALA A 150 -13.22 -1.01 1.43
CA ALA A 150 -13.98 -0.09 2.25
C ALA A 150 -15.42 0.07 1.76
N ASP A 151 -16.28 0.59 2.64
CA ASP A 151 -17.64 1.02 2.32
C ASP A 151 -17.87 2.48 2.80
N PRO A 152 -18.91 3.18 2.34
CA PRO A 152 -19.19 4.56 2.76
C PRO A 152 -19.52 4.75 4.24
N GLY A 153 -19.55 3.68 5.06
CA GLY A 153 -19.96 3.75 6.46
C GLY A 153 -21.45 4.05 6.71
N ILE A 154 -22.14 4.66 5.74
CA ILE A 154 -23.58 4.91 5.76
C ILE A 154 -24.32 3.62 5.43
N ARG A 155 -25.12 3.11 6.38
CA ARG A 155 -26.15 2.12 6.07
C ARG A 155 -27.28 2.87 5.34
N GLU A 156 -27.23 2.90 4.02
CA GLU A 156 -28.43 3.29 3.27
C GLU A 156 -29.54 2.27 3.59
N PRO A 157 -30.78 2.73 3.87
CA PRO A 157 -31.88 1.82 4.17
C PRO A 157 -32.04 0.81 3.03
N ARG A 158 -32.18 -0.47 3.37
CA ARG A 158 -32.51 -1.52 2.39
C ARG A 158 -33.75 -1.05 1.63
N ARG A 159 -33.72 -1.08 0.29
CA ARG A 159 -34.96 -1.00 -0.49
C ARG A 159 -35.81 -2.19 -0.03
N ILE A 160 -36.87 -1.92 0.71
CA ILE A 160 -37.93 -2.91 0.93
C ILE A 160 -38.45 -3.21 -0.47
N SER A 161 -38.26 -4.45 -0.93
CA SER A 161 -38.90 -4.92 -2.16
C SER A 161 -40.40 -4.79 -1.94
N LYS A 162 -41.09 -4.00 -2.77
CA LYS A 162 -42.54 -3.86 -2.73
C LYS A 162 -43.17 -5.19 -3.17
N SER A 163 -43.39 -6.08 -2.21
CA SER A 163 -44.28 -7.22 -2.33
C SER A 163 -45.38 -7.18 -1.27
N ARG A 164 -45.88 -5.98 -0.94
CA ARG A 164 -47.25 -5.67 -0.51
C ARG A 164 -47.35 -4.17 -0.28
N GLY A 165 -48.49 -3.59 -0.67
CA GLY A 165 -48.65 -2.15 -0.79
C GLY A 165 -48.56 -1.43 0.54
N GLU A 166 -47.64 -0.47 0.63
CA GLU A 166 -47.83 0.75 1.42
C GLU A 166 -46.88 1.85 0.89
N ARG A 167 -47.42 3.06 0.72
CA ARG A 167 -46.69 4.24 0.25
C ARG A 167 -46.04 4.92 1.44
N VAL A 168 -44.71 4.85 1.56
CA VAL A 168 -43.96 5.75 2.45
C VAL A 168 -43.51 6.96 1.65
N VAL A 169 -43.99 8.13 2.07
CA VAL A 169 -43.61 9.45 1.54
C VAL A 169 -42.15 9.73 1.92
N ILE A 170 -41.28 9.82 0.92
CA ILE A 170 -39.89 10.25 1.12
C ILE A 170 -39.89 11.78 1.11
N LYS A 171 -39.69 12.43 2.26
CA LYS A 171 -39.24 13.83 2.30
C LYS A 171 -37.83 13.86 1.70
N LYS A 172 -37.75 14.32 0.45
CA LYS A 172 -36.53 14.56 -0.32
C LYS A 172 -35.67 15.57 0.45
N ARG A 173 -34.72 15.10 1.27
CA ARG A 173 -33.56 15.91 1.61
C ARG A 173 -32.53 15.66 0.52
N GLU A 174 -32.22 16.74 -0.19
CA GLU A 174 -31.34 16.76 -1.34
C GLU A 174 -30.01 16.10 -1.00
N SER A 175 -29.71 15.03 -1.75
CA SER A 175 -28.42 14.36 -1.71
C SER A 175 -27.35 15.30 -2.27
N VAL A 176 -26.23 15.42 -1.54
CA VAL A 176 -25.02 16.20 -1.85
C VAL A 176 -24.47 15.94 -3.26
N TRP A 177 -24.82 14.79 -3.85
CA TRP A 177 -24.54 14.43 -5.25
C TRP A 177 -25.24 15.32 -6.30
N SER A 178 -26.27 16.07 -5.92
CA SER A 178 -26.99 17.02 -6.78
C SER A 178 -26.26 18.37 -6.97
N LEU A 179 -25.24 18.67 -6.16
CA LEU A 179 -24.57 19.97 -6.18
C LEU A 179 -23.37 20.03 -7.15
N LYS A 180 -22.89 18.89 -7.67
CA LYS A 180 -21.70 18.85 -8.55
C LYS A 180 -21.97 19.03 -10.05
N HIS A 181 -23.22 19.24 -10.48
CA HIS A 181 -23.56 19.51 -11.88
C HIS A 181 -24.20 20.89 -12.13
N LYS A 182 -24.15 21.81 -11.17
CA LYS A 182 -24.49 23.23 -11.40
C LYS A 182 -23.22 24.06 -11.33
N GLY A 183 -22.52 24.19 -12.45
CA GLY A 183 -21.30 24.98 -12.52
C GLY A 183 -20.62 24.95 -13.89
N THR A 184 -21.40 25.05 -14.97
CA THR A 184 -20.91 25.53 -16.27
C THR A 184 -22.02 26.40 -16.84
N GLY A 185 -21.87 27.70 -16.64
CA GLY A 185 -22.69 28.80 -17.15
C GLY A 185 -21.87 30.06 -16.99
#